data_AF-A0A4Y9UX07-F1
#
_entry.id   AF-A0A4Y9UX07-F1
#
_cell.length_a   1.000
_cell.length_b   1.000
_cell.length_c   1.000
_cell.angle_alpha   90.00
_cell.angle_beta   90.00
_cell.angle_gamma   90.00
#
_symmetry.space_group_name_H-M   'P 1'
#
loop_
_entity.id
_entity.type
_entity.pdbx_description
1 polymer ?
#
loop_
_entity_poly.entity_id
_entity_poly.type
_entity_poly.pdbx_seq_one_letter_code
_entity_poly.pdbx_strand_id
1 'polypeptide(L)' 'RSKAVRQLIRSVGAKLFFLPKYSPDLNPIEQVFAKLKHLLRKAAARTVDAVCAAIGHALDAFTPEECANYLKNSGYRT' A
#
# COMPACT_ATOMS: atom_id res chain seq x y z
N ARG A 1 10.52 19.59 -6.03
CA ARG A 1 9.25 18.80 -6.07
C ARG A 1 8.33 19.40 -7.12
N SER A 2 7.77 18.60 -8.04
CA SER A 2 7.02 19.14 -9.20
C SER A 2 5.73 19.88 -8.76
N LYS A 3 5.61 21.13 -9.20
CA LYS A 3 4.45 22.00 -8.94
C LYS A 3 3.18 21.43 -9.57
N ALA A 4 3.33 20.84 -10.76
CA ALA A 4 2.27 20.20 -11.52
C ALA A 4 1.57 19.06 -10.74
N VAL A 5 2.33 18.15 -10.12
CA VAL A 5 1.74 17.03 -9.36
C VAL A 5 0.92 17.52 -8.17
N ARG A 6 1.39 18.55 -7.45
CA ARG A 6 0.64 19.13 -6.32
C ARG A 6 -0.66 19.81 -6.78
N GLN A 7 -0.65 20.44 -7.95
CA GLN A 7 -1.87 21.03 -8.52
C GLN A 7 -2.88 19.96 -8.91
N LEU A 8 -2.44 18.89 -9.59
CA LEU A 8 -3.31 17.79 -10.00
C LEU A 8 -3.94 17.05 -8.81
N ILE A 9 -3.19 16.83 -7.72
CA ILE A 9 -3.74 16.20 -6.51
C ILE A 9 -4.80 17.10 -5.87
N ARG A 10 -4.55 18.41 -5.80
CA ARG A 10 -5.49 19.36 -5.19
C ARG A 10 -6.73 19.60 -6.05
N SER A 11 -6.63 19.53 -7.38
CA SER A 11 -7.77 19.74 -8.28
C SER A 11 -8.84 18.66 -8.14
N VAL A 12 -8.49 17.47 -7.64
CA VAL A 12 -9.44 16.39 -7.32
C VAL A 12 -9.88 16.39 -5.85
N GLY A 13 -9.54 17.44 -5.08
CA GLY A 13 -9.91 17.55 -3.66
C GLY A 13 -9.08 16.69 -2.70
N ALA A 14 -8.05 16.00 -3.18
CA ALA A 14 -7.20 15.16 -2.34
C ALA A 14 -6.18 15.97 -1.53
N LYS A 15 -5.85 15.45 -0.34
CA LYS A 15 -4.88 16.05 0.59
C LYS A 15 -3.55 15.27 0.54
N LEU A 16 -2.44 16.00 0.52
CA LEU A 16 -1.11 15.40 0.67
C LEU A 16 -0.74 15.33 2.16
N PHE A 17 -0.51 14.11 2.64
CA PHE A 17 0.12 13.86 3.93
C PHE A 17 1.61 13.61 3.72
N PHE A 18 2.46 14.39 4.40
CA PHE A 18 3.90 14.21 4.32
C PHE A 18 4.39 13.45 5.55
N LEU A 19 5.15 12.39 5.30
CA LEU A 19 5.82 11.63 6.34
C LEU A 19 7.21 12.22 6.63
N PRO A 20 7.68 12.14 7.89
CA PRO A 20 9.08 12.40 8.20
C PRO A 20 10.00 11.44 7.42
N LYS A 21 11.26 11.86 7.23
CA LYS A 21 12.24 11.02 6.53
C LYS A 21 12.50 9.74 7.34
N TYR A 22 12.67 8.62 6.63
CA TYR A 22 12.97 7.30 7.21
C TYR A 22 11.95 6.83 8.26
N SER A 23 10.67 7.17 8.08
CA SER A 23 9.58 6.73 8.95
C SER A 23 8.66 5.70 8.26
N PRO A 24 9.17 4.50 7.91
CA PRO A 24 8.35 3.47 7.28
C PRO A 24 7.20 3.01 8.18
N ASP A 25 7.37 3.07 9.50
CA ASP A 25 6.33 2.67 10.47
C ASP A 25 5.07 3.53 10.39
N LEU A 26 5.22 4.78 9.93
CA LEU A 26 4.11 5.69 9.69
C LEU A 26 3.48 5.51 8.31
N ASN A 27 3.94 4.56 7.49
CA ASN A 27 3.41 4.30 6.17
C ASN A 27 2.63 2.96 6.14
N PRO A 28 1.29 2.97 6.12
CA PRO A 28 0.47 1.76 6.29
C PRO A 28 0.68 0.74 5.16
N ILE A 29 1.12 1.17 3.97
CA ILE A 29 1.38 0.26 2.85
C ILE A 29 2.54 -0.70 3.11
N GLU A 30 3.45 -0.38 4.03
CA GLU A 30 4.58 -1.26 4.36
C GLU A 30 4.09 -2.59 4.95
N GLN A 31 3.04 -2.54 5.78
CA GLN A 31 2.42 -3.74 6.36
C GLN A 31 1.72 -4.58 5.28
N VAL A 32 1.01 -3.94 4.35
CA VAL A 32 0.41 -4.60 3.18
C VAL A 32 1.50 -5.30 2.36
N PHE A 33 2.60 -4.62 2.06
CA PHE A 33 3.69 -5.19 1.26
C PHE A 33 4.43 -6.32 1.98
N ALA A 34 4.55 -6.28 3.31
CA ALA A 34 5.12 -7.39 4.06
C ALA A 34 4.31 -8.69 3.85
N LYS A 35 2.98 -8.63 4.02
CA LYS A 35 2.07 -9.77 3.79
C LYS A 35 2.04 -10.17 2.32
N LEU A 36 1.90 -9.22 1.39
CA LEU A 36 1.86 -9.49 -0.04
C LEU A 36 3.13 -10.22 -0.51
N LYS A 37 4.31 -9.76 -0.11
CA LYS A 37 5.58 -10.43 -0.43
C LYS A 37 5.63 -11.85 0.13
N HIS A 38 5.09 -12.09 1.32
CA HIS A 38 5.00 -13.43 1.88
C HIS A 38 4.12 -14.36 1.01
N LEU A 39 2.93 -13.89 0.60
CA LEU A 39 2.03 -14.64 -0.27
C LEU A 39 2.65 -14.93 -1.64
N LEU A 40 3.32 -13.93 -2.25
CA LEU A 40 3.97 -14.10 -3.55
C LEU A 40 5.17 -15.06 -3.50
N ARG A 41 5.95 -15.04 -2.41
CA ARG A 41 7.02 -16.02 -2.19
C ARG A 41 6.47 -17.44 -2.09
N LYS A 42 5.31 -17.61 -1.45
CA LYS A 42 4.60 -18.90 -1.38
C LYS A 42 4.07 -19.35 -2.75
N ALA A 43 3.58 -18.42 -3.58
CA ALA A 43 3.08 -18.71 -4.92
C ALA A 43 4.21 -19.11 -5.90
N ALA A 44 5.44 -18.64 -5.68
CA ALA A 44 6.65 -19.01 -6.42
C ALA A 44 6.56 -18.86 -7.96
N ALA A 45 5.70 -17.96 -8.44
CA ALA A 45 5.55 -17.65 -9.87
C ALA A 45 6.85 -17.11 -10.48
N ARG A 46 7.16 -17.52 -11.72
CA ARG A 46 8.43 -17.22 -12.41
C ARG A 46 8.29 -16.45 -13.72
N THR A 47 7.06 -16.11 -14.12
CA THR A 47 6.79 -15.26 -15.28
C THR A 47 6.08 -14.00 -14.83
N VAL A 48 6.21 -12.92 -15.61
CA VAL A 48 5.55 -11.64 -15.31
C VAL A 48 4.05 -11.83 -15.22
N ASP A 49 3.45 -12.51 -16.20
CA ASP A 49 1.99 -12.73 -16.24
C ASP A 49 1.50 -13.55 -15.04
N ALA A 50 2.24 -14.60 -14.66
CA ALA A 50 1.90 -15.41 -13.49
C ALA A 50 2.06 -14.62 -12.18
N VAL A 51 3.05 -13.74 -12.08
CA VAL A 51 3.21 -12.84 -10.93
C VAL A 51 2.07 -11.84 -10.86
N CYS A 52 1.65 -11.25 -11.98
CA CYS A 52 0.51 -10.33 -12.04
C CYS A 52 -0.79 -11.03 -11.61
N ALA A 53 -1.06 -12.24 -12.11
CA ALA A 53 -2.20 -13.03 -11.68
C ALA A 53 -2.12 -13.38 -10.18
N ALA A 54 -0.95 -13.78 -9.69
CA ALA A 54 -0.74 -14.09 -8.28
C ALA A 54 -0.94 -12.86 -7.37
N ILE A 55 -0.58 -11.66 -7.81
CA ILE A 55 -0.88 -10.41 -7.09
C ILE A 55 -2.39 -10.22 -7.00
N GLY A 56 -3.12 -10.38 -8.11
CA GLY A 56 -4.59 -10.29 -8.13
C GLY A 56 -5.24 -11.21 -7.10
N HIS A 57 -4.89 -12.50 -7.12
CA HIS A 57 -5.41 -13.48 -6.16
C HIS A 57 -4.96 -13.21 -4.71
N ALA A 58 -3.74 -12.72 -4.51
CA ALA A 58 -3.24 -12.42 -3.17
C ALA A 58 -4.00 -11.23 -2.52
N LEU A 59 -4.51 -10.30 -3.32
CA LEU A 59 -5.29 -9.16 -2.83
C LEU A 59 -6.63 -9.59 -2.22
N ASP A 60 -7.21 -10.72 -2.64
CA ASP A 60 -8.43 -11.28 -2.07
C ASP A 60 -8.25 -11.71 -0.59
N ALA A 61 -7.00 -11.89 -0.14
CA ALA A 61 -6.68 -12.27 1.23
C ALA A 61 -6.63 -11.09 2.21
N PHE A 62 -6.87 -9.86 1.76
CA PHE A 62 -6.87 -8.65 2.60
C PHE A 62 -8.28 -8.20 2.91
N THR A 63 -8.69 -8.32 4.17
CA THR A 63 -10.03 -7.92 4.59
C THR A 63 -10.10 -6.40 4.84
N PRO A 64 -11.29 -5.79 4.73
CA PRO A 64 -11.47 -4.39 5.11
C PRO A 64 -11.02 -4.08 6.54
N GLU A 65 -11.28 -5.00 7.47
CA GLU A 65 -10.90 -4.87 8.88
C GLU A 65 -9.38 -4.91 9.07
N GLU A 66 -8.69 -5.80 8.36
CA GLU A 66 -7.22 -5.85 8.36
C GLU A 66 -6.62 -4.56 7.81
N CYS A 67 -7.16 -4.03 6.71
CA CYS A 67 -6.73 -2.75 6.15
C CYS A 67 -6.94 -1.58 7.12
N ALA A 68 -8.07 -1.56 7.84
CA ALA A 68 -8.33 -0.57 8.88
C ALA A 68 -7.30 -0.67 10.03
N ASN A 69 -6.92 -1.89 10.41
CA ASN A 69 -5.90 -2.13 11.43
C ASN A 69 -4.52 -1.61 11.00
N TYR A 70 -4.13 -1.73 9.72
CA TYR A 70 -2.88 -1.16 9.22
C TYR A 70 -2.84 0.36 9.36
N LEU A 71 -3.93 1.04 8.99
CA LEU A 71 -4.08 2.49 9.15
C LEU A 71 -3.94 2.91 10.61
N LYS A 72 -4.69 2.24 11.50
CA LYS A 72 -4.64 2.49 12.94
C LYS A 72 -3.24 2.29 13.52
N ASN A 73 -2.56 1.21 13.12
CA ASN A 73 -1.22 0.89 13.57
C ASN A 73 -0.18 1.94 13.12
N SER A 74 -0.34 2.52 11.92
CA SER A 74 0.49 3.63 11.44
C SER A 74 0.09 5.01 11.99
N GLY A 75 -0.83 5.08 12.97
CA GLY A 75 -1.22 6.31 13.65
C GLY A 75 -2.33 7.11 12.98
N TYR A 76 -2.94 6.58 11.91
CA TYR A 76 -4.09 7.21 11.26
C TYR A 76 -5.36 6.82 12.01
N ARG A 77 -5.98 7.80 12.65
CA ARG A 77 -7.30 7.65 13.27
C ARG A 77 -8.35 8.08 12.25
N THR A 78 -9.27 7.18 11.92
CA THR A 78 -10.56 7.52 11.30
C THR A 78 -11.42 8.28 12.29
#